data_AF-A0A0M6WFZ3-F1
#
_entry.id   AF-A0A0M6WFZ3-F1
#
_cell.length_a   1.000
_cell.length_b   1.000
_cell.length_c   1.000
_cell.angle_alpha   90.00
_cell.angle_beta   90.00
_cell.angle_gamma   90.00
#
_symmetry.space_group_name_H-M   'P 1'
#
loop_
_entity.id
_entity.type
_entity.pdbx_description
1 polymer ?
#
loop_
_entity_poly.entity_id
_entity_poly.type
_entity_poly.pdbx_seq_one_letter_code
_entity_poly.pdbx_strand_id
1 'polypeptide(L)'
;MRSSEKTKPEEVAEEMAADTEKMTESMSHLSYTKYYVHAQEGYVVICQADHETVYCETSIRVEHLPEELQSSLEEGIALYSDEELYEFLENYSS
;
A
#
# COMPACT_ATOMS: atom_id res chain seq x y z
N MET A 1 15.37 9.91 59.58
CA MET A 1 13.92 10.11 59.78
C MET A 1 13.33 10.31 58.40
N ARG A 2 12.51 9.38 57.88
CA ARG A 2 11.03 9.47 57.87
C ARG A 2 10.58 10.79 57.24
N SER A 3 9.77 10.86 56.19
CA SER A 3 8.88 9.91 55.53
C SER A 3 8.42 10.55 54.22
N SER A 4 7.97 9.70 53.28
CA SER A 4 6.80 9.87 52.39
C SER A 4 6.59 11.22 51.68
N GLU A 5 6.50 11.24 50.35
CA GLU A 5 5.18 11.01 49.75
C GLU A 5 5.24 10.29 48.40
N LYS A 6 4.24 9.43 48.21
CA LYS A 6 4.00 8.52 47.10
C LYS A 6 2.81 9.08 46.31
N THR A 7 3.00 9.43 45.04
CA THR A 7 1.91 9.36 44.04
C THR A 7 2.45 9.38 42.61
N LYS A 8 2.42 8.18 41.98
CA LYS A 8 2.07 7.93 40.56
C LYS A 8 0.66 8.56 40.30
N PRO A 9 0.14 8.82 39.09
CA PRO A 9 0.51 8.25 37.79
C PRO A 9 0.36 9.22 36.56
N GLU A 10 0.86 8.84 35.37
CA GLU A 10 0.04 8.64 34.15
C GLU A 10 -0.54 9.91 33.50
N GLU A 11 0.21 10.45 32.55
CA GLU A 11 -0.16 11.31 31.40
C GLU A 11 1.23 11.74 30.86
N VAL A 12 1.69 11.43 29.66
CA VAL A 12 1.12 11.81 28.38
C VAL A 12 1.58 10.76 27.38
N ALA A 13 0.67 9.85 27.04
CA ALA A 13 0.79 9.00 25.87
C ALA A 13 0.02 9.70 24.74
N GLU A 14 0.59 10.77 24.19
CA GLU A 14 0.08 11.41 22.98
C GLU A 14 1.12 12.44 22.52
N GLU A 15 1.75 12.16 21.38
CA GLU A 15 2.59 13.00 20.51
C GLU A 15 3.47 11.97 19.78
N MET A 16 3.25 11.59 18.53
CA MET A 16 3.32 12.46 17.36
C MET A 16 2.94 11.61 16.12
N ALA A 17 1.70 11.70 15.65
CA ALA A 17 1.30 11.10 14.35
C ALA A 17 0.16 11.92 13.72
N ALA A 18 0.31 13.24 13.71
CA ALA A 18 -0.57 14.15 13.00
C ALA A 18 0.29 15.18 12.26
N ASP A 19 0.96 14.73 11.20
CA ASP A 19 1.55 15.65 10.21
C ASP A 19 0.48 16.08 9.20
N THR A 20 -0.18 17.15 9.62
CA THR A 20 -0.83 18.21 8.85
C THR A 20 -0.45 18.35 7.36
N GLU A 21 -1.30 17.81 6.47
CA GLU A 21 -2.15 18.58 5.53
C GLU A 21 -1.58 19.80 4.73
N LYS A 22 -0.28 19.91 4.40
CA LYS A 22 0.22 21.14 3.73
C LYS A 22 1.21 20.95 2.57
N MET A 23 0.79 20.36 1.45
CA MET A 23 1.38 20.69 0.13
C MET A 23 0.51 20.29 -1.08
N THR A 24 -0.79 20.63 -1.11
CA THR A 24 -1.67 20.23 -2.23
C THR A 24 -1.85 21.28 -3.34
N GLU A 25 -1.10 22.39 -3.35
CA GLU A 25 -1.42 23.51 -4.27
C GLU A 25 -0.37 23.82 -5.35
N SER A 26 0.58 22.93 -5.64
CA SER A 26 1.51 23.09 -6.79
C SER A 26 2.13 21.78 -7.29
N MET A 27 1.34 20.74 -7.53
CA MET A 27 1.79 19.53 -8.24
C MET A 27 0.67 18.99 -9.13
N SER A 28 0.32 19.72 -10.19
CA SER A 28 -0.76 19.33 -11.09
C SER A 28 -0.47 18.05 -11.92
N HIS A 29 0.70 17.40 -11.78
CA HIS A 29 1.06 16.19 -12.53
C HIS A 29 2.03 15.24 -11.80
N LEU A 30 2.01 15.15 -10.46
CA LEU A 30 2.61 13.96 -9.83
C LEU A 30 1.55 12.87 -9.88
N SER A 31 1.64 11.99 -10.87
CA SER A 31 0.93 10.70 -10.84
C SER A 31 1.51 9.89 -9.68
N TYR A 32 0.94 10.07 -8.49
CA TYR A 32 1.25 9.23 -7.35
C TYR A 32 0.74 7.82 -7.66
N THR A 33 1.61 6.83 -7.55
CA THR A 33 1.22 5.42 -7.61
C THR A 33 0.12 5.20 -6.59
N LYS A 34 -1.04 4.74 -7.05
CA LYS A 34 -2.21 4.49 -6.20
C LYS A 34 -2.25 3.04 -5.73
N TYR A 35 -1.90 2.13 -6.63
CA TYR A 35 -1.88 0.69 -6.37
C TYR A 35 -0.55 0.10 -6.81
N TYR A 36 -0.14 -0.96 -6.15
CA TYR A 36 1.04 -1.72 -6.48
C TYR A 36 0.67 -3.18 -6.66
N VAL A 37 0.99 -3.75 -7.80
CA VAL A 37 0.59 -5.11 -8.18
C VAL A 37 1.84 -5.97 -8.23
N HIS A 38 1.85 -7.07 -7.47
CA HIS A 38 3.00 -7.96 -7.43
C HIS A 38 2.57 -9.42 -7.34
N ALA A 39 3.52 -10.32 -7.58
CA ALA A 39 3.31 -11.75 -7.37
C ALA A 39 3.49 -12.09 -5.88
N GLN A 40 2.54 -12.83 -5.31
CA GLN A 40 2.63 -13.40 -3.97
C GLN A 40 2.03 -14.81 -3.99
N GLU A 41 2.79 -15.80 -3.49
CA GLU A 41 2.37 -17.20 -3.46
C GLU A 41 1.90 -17.78 -4.81
N GLY A 42 2.39 -17.22 -5.92
CA GLY A 42 2.00 -17.62 -7.28
C GLY A 42 0.70 -16.99 -7.78
N TYR A 43 0.12 -16.05 -7.03
CA TYR A 43 -1.05 -15.27 -7.39
C TYR A 43 -0.71 -13.79 -7.52
N VAL A 44 -1.54 -13.05 -8.25
CA VAL A 44 -1.42 -11.60 -8.33
C VAL A 44 -2.10 -10.96 -7.12
N VAL A 45 -1.35 -10.15 -6.37
CA VAL A 45 -1.83 -9.41 -5.22
C VAL A 45 -1.64 -7.91 -5.46
N ILE A 46 -2.66 -7.14 -5.09
CA ILE A 46 -2.70 -5.70 -5.25
C ILE A 46 -2.61 -5.08 -3.85
N CYS A 47 -1.60 -4.26 -3.65
CA CYS A 47 -1.38 -3.45 -2.46
C CYS A 47 -1.73 -1.98 -2.75
N GLN A 48 -1.99 -1.22 -1.70
CA GLN A 48 -2.07 0.24 -1.80
C GLN A 48 -0.68 0.85 -2.07
N ALA A 49 -0.65 2.15 -2.35
CA ALA A 49 0.56 2.96 -2.52
C ALA A 49 1.61 2.81 -1.40
N ASP A 50 1.20 2.33 -0.22
CA ASP A 50 2.04 2.09 0.95
C ASP A 50 2.82 0.76 0.87
N HIS A 51 2.55 -0.10 -0.13
CA HIS A 51 3.10 -1.46 -0.30
C HIS A 51 2.87 -2.45 0.86
N GLU A 52 2.42 -1.98 2.02
CA GLU A 52 2.15 -2.80 3.21
C GLU A 52 0.68 -3.24 3.28
N THR A 53 -0.25 -2.33 2.93
CA THR A 53 -1.68 -2.62 3.01
C THR A 53 -2.15 -3.32 1.73
N VAL A 54 -2.52 -4.60 1.86
CA VAL A 54 -3.19 -5.35 0.78
C VAL A 54 -4.54 -4.70 0.48
N TYR A 55 -4.71 -4.27 -0.77
CA TYR A 55 -5.95 -3.71 -1.28
C TYR A 55 -6.89 -4.82 -1.77
N CYS A 56 -6.37 -5.77 -2.55
CA CYS A 56 -7.15 -6.87 -3.11
C CYS A 56 -6.25 -8.06 -3.48
N GLU A 57 -6.64 -9.25 -3.07
CA GLU A 57 -6.03 -10.50 -3.52
C GLU A 57 -6.83 -11.06 -4.70
N THR A 58 -6.16 -11.34 -5.81
CA THR A 58 -6.82 -11.85 -7.00
C THR A 58 -6.65 -13.38 -7.09
N SER A 59 -7.58 -14.04 -7.77
CA SER A 59 -7.43 -15.48 -8.09
C SER A 59 -6.60 -15.72 -9.35
N ILE A 60 -5.95 -14.68 -9.89
CA ILE A 60 -5.17 -14.76 -11.12
C ILE A 60 -3.83 -15.39 -10.79
N ARG A 61 -3.51 -16.51 -11.45
CA ARG A 61 -2.24 -17.21 -11.26
C ARG A 61 -1.15 -16.63 -12.15
N VAL A 62 0.00 -16.35 -11.56
CA VAL A 62 1.16 -15.78 -12.25
C VAL A 62 1.68 -16.74 -13.33
N GLU A 63 1.59 -18.05 -13.11
CA GLU A 63 2.02 -19.07 -14.11
C GLU A 63 1.24 -19.00 -15.43
N HIS A 64 -0.01 -18.50 -15.40
CA HIS A 64 -0.87 -18.36 -16.58
C HIS A 64 -0.64 -17.04 -17.33
N LEU A 65 0.14 -16.14 -16.74
CA LEU A 65 0.47 -14.84 -17.32
C LEU A 65 1.69 -14.96 -18.24
N PRO A 66 1.84 -14.09 -19.24
CA PRO A 66 3.03 -14.07 -20.10
C PRO A 66 4.30 -13.75 -19.27
N GLU A 67 5.46 -14.32 -19.65
CA GLU A 67 6.74 -14.15 -18.93
C GLU A 67 7.12 -12.68 -18.68
N GLU A 68 6.79 -11.79 -19.62
CA GLU A 68 7.01 -10.34 -19.47
C GLU A 68 6.26 -9.77 -18.26
N LEU A 69 5.03 -10.22 -18.05
CA LEU A 69 4.20 -9.78 -16.94
C LEU A 69 4.61 -10.46 -15.64
N GLN A 70 5.00 -11.74 -15.68
CA GLN A 70 5.56 -12.42 -14.51
C GLN A 70 6.79 -11.66 -13.97
N SER A 71 7.72 -11.32 -14.87
CA SER A 71 8.90 -10.51 -14.52
C SER A 71 8.50 -9.13 -13.97
N SER A 72 7.49 -8.49 -14.58
CA SER A 72 6.97 -7.20 -14.11
C SER A 72 6.31 -7.30 -12.73
N LEU A 73 5.69 -8.43 -12.41
CA LEU A 73 5.08 -8.70 -11.10
C LEU A 73 6.12 -9.07 -10.03
N GLU A 74 7.27 -9.62 -10.43
CA GLU A 74 8.41 -9.83 -9.53
C GLU A 74 9.08 -8.50 -9.14
N GLU A 75 9.24 -7.59 -10.10
CA GLU A 75 9.69 -6.19 -9.85
C GLU A 75 8.58 -5.34 -9.20
N GLY A 76 7.33 -5.74 -9.44
CA GLY A 76 6.07 -5.12 -9.06
C GLY A 76 5.69 -3.90 -9.89
N ILE A 77 4.40 -3.83 -10.21
CA ILE A 77 3.80 -2.92 -11.18
C ILE A 77 3.08 -1.81 -10.43
N ALA A 78 3.49 -0.57 -10.68
CA ALA A 78 2.83 0.61 -10.15
C ALA A 78 1.66 1.04 -11.05
N LEU A 79 0.45 1.08 -10.50
CA LEU A 79 -0.74 1.61 -11.17
C LEU A 79 -1.16 2.94 -10.56
N TYR A 80 -1.58 3.87 -11.40
CA TYR A 80 -1.90 5.24 -11.00
C TYR A 80 -3.40 5.52 -10.93
N SER A 81 -4.22 4.61 -11.48
CA SER A 81 -5.66 4.76 -11.61
C SER A 81 -6.37 3.44 -11.37
N ASP A 82 -7.61 3.51 -10.91
CA ASP A 82 -8.51 2.35 -10.83
C ASP A 82 -8.80 1.74 -12.21
N GLU A 83 -8.88 2.56 -13.26
CA GLU A 83 -9.13 2.09 -14.63
C GLU A 83 -8.05 1.10 -15.08
N GLU A 84 -6.78 1.45 -14.94
CA GLU A 84 -5.64 0.57 -15.27
C GLU A 84 -5.67 -0.73 -14.45
N LEU A 85 -6.11 -0.66 -13.19
CA LEU A 85 -6.27 -1.83 -12.33
C LEU A 85 -7.38 -2.74 -12.87
N TYR A 86 -8.54 -2.20 -13.18
CA TYR A 86 -9.65 -2.98 -13.70
C TYR A 86 -9.34 -3.54 -15.10
N GLU A 87 -8.71 -2.77 -15.98
CA GLU A 87 -8.26 -3.26 -17.29
C GLU A 87 -7.26 -4.42 -17.15
N PHE A 88 -6.31 -4.29 -16.22
CA PHE A 88 -5.38 -5.38 -15.89
C PHE A 88 -6.15 -6.61 -15.42
N LEU A 89 -7.10 -6.46 -14.50
CA LEU A 89 -7.89 -7.58 -13.99
C LEU A 89 -8.76 -8.22 -15.07
N GLU A 90 -9.42 -7.44 -15.93
CA GLU A 90 -10.27 -7.96 -17.00
C GLU A 90 -9.48 -8.77 -18.03
N ASN A 91 -8.27 -8.34 -18.38
CA ASN A 91 -7.43 -9.05 -19.34
C ASN A 91 -6.97 -10.44 -18.86
N TYR A 92 -6.94 -10.67 -17.54
CA TYR A 92 -6.36 -11.87 -16.95
C TYR A 92 -7.30 -12.66 -16.03
N SER A 93 -8.50 -12.15 -15.73
CA SER A 93 -9.55 -12.81 -14.93
C SER A 93 -10.45 -13.73 -15.80
N SER A 94 -9.84 -14.66 -16.54
CA SER A 94 -10.55 -15.65 -17.38
C SER A 94 -10.82 -16.98 -16.67
#